data_AF-A0A423VDI0-F1
#
_entry.id   AF-A0A423VDI0-F1
#
_cell.length_a   1.000
_cell.length_b   1.000
_cell.length_c   1.000
_cell.angle_alpha   90.00
_cell.angle_beta   90.00
_cell.angle_gamma   90.00
#
_symmetry.space_group_name_H-M   'P 1'
#
loop_
_entity.id
_entity.type
_entity.pdbx_description
1 polymer ?
#
loop_
_entity_poly.entity_id
_entity_poly.type
_entity_poly.pdbx_seq_one_letter_code
_entity_poly.pdbx_strand_id
1 'polypeptide(L)'
;MADKWADRGCATLHGIMTSSFPNLFLSGTSQTAVGPNFVGTLDTIARHTAYIVSQSLSRCAGADDRGRLAIEPSVEAEEAWAAEILKYDRFGSPLSVCTPGYYTNEGEALRAVSEEEEIKRRRNATYMRGVPAYRAVLGGWRADGKLDGWILGDKFEQVYPHLESIDALWNKKWKFPCERSLYPFHDGLYEDFAPVFEALIRKGIHDGYSDEYTREFLPTCEGLAARGDAALAAGDREAAAALYLRACAAYRIARFPYICSGAKRAAYEAQKRTYVKAAALFAAGPVLDVHIPHTAGRPEQHEGAEVPLYVRYPKGGAATTTPCPAVILMCGLDGHRPDNTARSDEFLARGWASVIVDIPGTADCPADRRDPTSADRLWTSVLDWMEKEGTFDMSRVMAWGLSAGGYNAVRAAHTHAGRLAGAVRQGAGTHHFFSRAWLERAAGHEYPWTALPALRDKFGYATADELLDRAQADFSLVAAGILDRPSCRLLLVNGTHDGLMPIEDSLLLFEHGSPKEGRFFTGLAHMGYPPANASVYPWMEQVMASA
;
A
#
# COMPACT_ATOMS: atom_id res chain seq x y z
N MET A 1 -9.85 33.09 -6.25
CA MET A 1 -9.70 33.20 -4.78
C MET A 1 -10.90 33.89 -4.15
N ALA A 2 -11.30 35.07 -4.68
CA ALA A 2 -12.49 35.78 -4.20
C ALA A 2 -13.73 34.87 -4.13
N ASP A 3 -14.03 34.11 -5.19
CA ASP A 3 -15.18 33.18 -5.20
C ASP A 3 -15.07 32.08 -4.13
N LYS A 4 -13.86 31.51 -3.96
CA LYS A 4 -13.57 30.49 -2.92
C LYS A 4 -13.86 31.03 -1.52
N TRP A 5 -13.41 32.24 -1.23
CA TRP A 5 -13.59 32.85 0.10
C TRP A 5 -14.98 33.45 0.29
N ALA A 6 -15.70 33.82 -0.78
CA ALA A 6 -17.11 34.22 -0.70
C ALA A 6 -18.01 33.05 -0.30
N ASP A 7 -17.72 31.85 -0.80
CA ASP A 7 -18.47 30.63 -0.50
C ASP A 7 -18.26 30.16 0.95
N ARG A 8 -17.00 30.00 1.39
CA ARG A 8 -16.66 29.33 2.67
C ARG A 8 -15.97 30.21 3.71
N GLY A 9 -15.75 31.49 3.41
CA GLY A 9 -14.89 32.36 4.22
C GLY A 9 -13.39 32.08 4.00
N CYS A 10 -12.55 32.95 4.54
CA CYS A 10 -11.09 32.87 4.39
C CYS A 10 -10.52 31.60 5.04
N ALA A 11 -9.65 30.89 4.32
CA ALA A 11 -8.86 29.77 4.83
C ALA A 11 -7.47 29.84 4.20
N THR A 12 -6.44 29.73 5.03
CA THR A 12 -5.05 29.77 4.59
C THR A 12 -4.19 28.86 5.45
N LEU A 13 -3.08 28.34 4.92
CA LEU A 13 -1.99 27.85 5.74
C LEU A 13 -1.24 29.04 6.33
N HIS A 14 -1.38 29.26 7.63
CA HIS A 14 -0.62 30.26 8.40
C HIS A 14 -0.75 31.71 7.91
N GLY A 15 -1.77 32.07 7.12
CA GLY A 15 -1.94 33.40 6.54
C GLY A 15 -1.17 33.63 5.22
N ILE A 16 -0.45 32.63 4.71
CA ILE A 16 0.49 32.82 3.59
C ILE A 16 0.19 32.00 2.34
N MET A 17 -0.63 30.96 2.41
CA MET A 17 -0.99 30.15 1.23
C MET A 17 -2.43 29.66 1.34
N THR A 18 -3.08 29.31 0.23
CA THR A 18 -4.42 28.71 0.24
C THR A 18 -4.52 27.68 -0.88
N SER A 19 -5.26 26.60 -0.65
CA SER A 19 -5.44 25.50 -1.62
C SER A 19 -6.15 25.98 -2.89
N SER A 20 -5.98 25.25 -3.99
CA SER A 20 -6.35 25.58 -5.36
C SER A 20 -5.59 26.76 -5.99
N PHE A 21 -4.54 27.25 -5.33
CA PHE A 21 -3.66 28.33 -5.82
C PHE A 21 -2.19 27.96 -5.61
N PRO A 22 -1.66 26.98 -6.37
CA PRO A 22 -0.28 26.54 -6.21
C PRO A 22 0.70 27.69 -6.44
N ASN A 23 1.78 27.72 -5.67
CA ASN A 23 2.84 28.73 -5.71
C ASN A 23 2.40 30.17 -5.41
N LEU A 24 1.16 30.40 -4.98
CA LEU A 24 0.70 31.71 -4.57
C LEU A 24 0.98 31.93 -3.08
N PHE A 25 1.86 32.89 -2.80
CA PHE A 25 2.18 33.32 -1.44
C PHE A 25 1.55 34.68 -1.13
N LEU A 26 0.74 34.72 -0.08
CA LEU A 26 0.02 35.89 0.39
C LEU A 26 0.88 36.72 1.33
N SER A 27 0.72 38.04 1.26
CA SER A 27 1.39 39.01 2.14
C SER A 27 0.44 39.93 2.90
N GLY A 28 -0.86 39.63 2.83
CA GLY A 28 -1.92 40.39 3.47
C GLY A 28 -2.04 40.10 4.97
N THR A 29 -2.97 40.81 5.61
CA THR A 29 -3.22 40.68 7.05
C THR A 29 -4.14 39.51 7.41
N SER A 30 -4.92 39.00 6.46
CA SER A 30 -5.85 37.88 6.66
C SER A 30 -5.15 36.69 7.33
N GLN A 31 -5.64 36.28 8.50
CA GLN A 31 -5.13 35.16 9.27
C GLN A 31 -3.62 35.24 9.67
N THR A 32 -3.00 36.43 9.59
CA THR A 32 -1.66 36.72 10.12
C THR A 32 -1.76 37.58 11.38
N ALA A 33 -0.68 37.68 12.15
CA ALA A 33 -0.64 38.61 13.29
C ALA A 33 -0.31 40.04 12.85
N VAL A 34 -1.03 41.00 13.42
CA VAL A 34 -0.77 42.43 13.22
C VAL A 34 -0.16 43.01 14.50
N GLY A 35 0.84 43.87 14.34
CA GLY A 35 1.44 44.64 15.43
C GLY A 35 1.63 46.11 15.04
N PRO A 36 2.06 46.98 15.97
CA PRO A 36 2.26 48.41 15.70
C PRO A 36 3.22 48.70 14.54
N ASN A 37 4.14 47.77 14.27
CA ASN A 37 5.02 47.78 13.12
C ASN A 37 4.69 46.63 12.17
N PHE A 38 3.99 46.92 11.07
CA PHE A 38 3.62 45.93 10.06
C PHE A 38 4.83 45.33 9.33
N VAL A 39 5.95 46.06 9.24
CA VAL A 39 7.20 45.55 8.63
C VAL A 39 7.72 44.32 9.38
N GLY A 40 7.53 44.26 10.71
CA GLY A 40 7.91 43.08 11.50
C GLY A 40 7.06 41.84 11.23
N THR A 41 5.79 42.02 10.84
CA THR A 41 4.93 40.93 10.36
C THR A 41 5.37 40.50 8.97
N LEU A 42 5.66 41.44 8.06
CA LEU A 42 6.17 41.15 6.71
C LEU A 42 7.46 40.33 6.74
N ASP A 43 8.43 40.67 7.60
CA ASP A 43 9.65 39.87 7.78
C ASP A 43 9.34 38.44 8.29
N THR A 44 8.36 38.31 9.18
CA THR A 44 7.93 37.00 9.72
C THR A 44 7.37 36.10 8.62
N ILE A 45 6.42 36.62 7.83
CA ILE A 45 5.82 35.85 6.72
C ILE A 45 6.82 35.57 5.61
N ALA A 46 7.76 36.49 5.34
CA ALA A 46 8.80 36.31 4.33
C ALA A 46 9.76 35.18 4.71
N ARG A 47 10.21 35.14 5.98
CA ARG A 47 11.05 34.03 6.48
C ARG A 47 10.32 32.70 6.47
N HIS A 48 9.02 32.70 6.78
CA HIS A 48 8.21 31.49 6.76
C HIS A 48 8.01 30.96 5.33
N THR A 49 7.68 31.87 4.40
CA THR A 49 7.60 31.57 2.96
C THR A 49 8.93 31.03 2.43
N ALA A 50 10.04 31.70 2.73
CA ALA A 50 11.37 31.28 2.30
C ALA A 50 11.74 29.89 2.84
N TYR A 51 11.36 29.56 4.08
CA TYR A 51 11.53 28.23 4.64
C TYR A 51 10.74 27.18 3.84
N ILE A 52 9.45 27.40 3.58
CA ILE A 52 8.63 26.46 2.80
C ILE A 52 9.23 26.24 1.42
N VAL A 53 9.53 27.32 0.69
CA VAL A 53 10.14 27.24 -0.64
C VAL A 53 11.47 26.50 -0.61
N SER A 54 12.36 26.82 0.34
CA SER A 54 13.65 26.16 0.46
C SER A 54 13.52 24.67 0.76
N GLN A 55 12.59 24.28 1.63
CA GLN A 55 12.39 22.88 1.98
C GLN A 55 11.74 22.10 0.85
N SER A 56 10.73 22.68 0.17
CA SER A 56 10.14 22.09 -1.03
C SER A 56 11.18 21.88 -2.12
N LEU A 57 12.03 22.89 -2.38
CA LEU A 57 13.14 22.76 -3.35
C LEU A 57 14.16 21.69 -2.93
N SER A 58 14.51 21.60 -1.65
CA SER A 58 15.45 20.59 -1.14
C SER A 58 14.88 19.17 -1.27
N ARG A 59 13.59 18.98 -1.01
CA ARG A 59 12.91 17.68 -1.15
C ARG A 59 12.79 17.24 -2.61
N CYS A 60 12.85 18.19 -3.54
CA CYS A 60 12.82 17.93 -4.98
C CYS A 60 14.22 17.90 -5.63
N ALA A 61 15.31 17.97 -4.87
CA ALA A 61 16.67 18.16 -5.37
C ALA A 61 17.26 17.01 -6.22
N GLY A 62 16.50 15.93 -6.47
CA GLY A 62 16.86 14.83 -7.36
C GLY A 62 16.16 14.82 -8.73
N ALA A 63 15.20 15.71 -8.97
CA ALA A 63 14.46 15.77 -10.23
C ALA A 63 14.98 16.93 -11.11
N ASP A 64 15.14 16.70 -12.42
CA ASP A 64 15.45 17.71 -13.45
C ASP A 64 14.30 18.74 -13.65
N ASP A 65 13.40 18.83 -12.67
CA ASP A 65 12.05 19.39 -12.77
C ASP A 65 11.82 20.57 -11.83
N ARG A 66 12.88 21.30 -11.45
CA ARG A 66 12.76 22.51 -10.61
C ARG A 66 11.83 23.57 -11.22
N GLY A 67 11.63 23.54 -12.53
CA GLY A 67 10.68 24.40 -13.25
C GLY A 67 9.21 23.97 -13.14
N ARG A 68 8.90 22.81 -12.53
CA ARG A 68 7.55 22.24 -12.42
C ARG A 68 7.08 22.07 -10.98
N LEU A 69 7.83 22.59 -10.01
CA LEU A 69 7.48 22.51 -8.59
C LEU A 69 6.20 23.30 -8.30
N ALA A 70 5.16 22.60 -7.85
CA ALA A 70 3.94 23.18 -7.29
C ALA A 70 3.98 23.04 -5.76
N ILE A 71 3.96 24.16 -5.05
CA ILE A 71 3.86 24.21 -3.60
C ILE A 71 2.45 24.65 -3.27
N GLU A 72 1.70 23.79 -2.57
CA GLU A 72 0.31 24.05 -2.22
C GLU A 72 -0.02 23.43 -0.85
N PRO A 73 -0.79 24.13 0.02
CA PRO A 73 -1.27 23.53 1.25
C PRO A 73 -2.45 22.57 0.97
N SER A 74 -2.57 21.52 1.78
CA SER A 74 -3.79 20.71 1.78
C SER A 74 -4.99 21.53 2.27
N VAL A 75 -6.20 21.11 1.88
CA VAL A 75 -7.45 21.73 2.35
C VAL A 75 -7.57 21.62 3.87
N GLU A 76 -7.13 20.49 4.42
CA GLU A 76 -7.14 20.21 5.86
C GLU A 76 -6.24 21.19 6.62
N ALA A 77 -5.06 21.50 6.08
CA ALA A 77 -4.09 22.39 6.72
C ALA A 77 -4.59 23.84 6.76
N GLU A 78 -5.22 24.32 5.69
CA GLU A 78 -5.80 25.68 5.69
C GLU A 78 -7.06 25.79 6.56
N GLU A 79 -7.88 24.75 6.65
CA GLU A 79 -9.06 24.72 7.53
C GLU A 79 -8.68 24.61 9.01
N ALA A 80 -7.64 23.83 9.34
CA ALA A 80 -7.11 23.75 10.70
C ALA A 80 -6.63 25.11 11.21
N TRP A 81 -5.95 25.88 10.35
CA TRP A 81 -5.54 27.24 10.70
C TRP A 81 -6.73 28.20 10.80
N ALA A 82 -7.71 28.12 9.89
CA ALA A 82 -8.94 28.91 10.01
C ALA A 82 -9.69 28.65 11.33
N ALA A 83 -9.74 27.39 11.77
CA ALA A 83 -10.29 27.01 13.07
C ALA A 83 -9.48 27.58 14.24
N GLU A 84 -8.15 27.60 14.16
CA GLU A 84 -7.28 28.24 15.16
C GLU A 84 -7.54 29.75 15.26
N ILE A 85 -7.74 30.43 14.13
CA ILE A 85 -8.10 31.86 14.09
C ILE A 85 -9.43 32.11 14.81
N LEU A 86 -10.44 31.29 14.54
CA LEU A 86 -11.77 31.41 15.16
C LEU A 86 -11.76 31.23 16.68
N LYS A 87 -10.79 30.51 17.27
CA LYS A 87 -10.67 30.33 18.72
C LYS A 87 -10.43 31.65 19.45
N TYR A 88 -9.66 32.56 18.85
CA TYR A 88 -9.23 33.81 19.51
C TYR A 88 -9.96 35.06 19.02
N ASP A 89 -10.80 34.93 17.99
CA ASP A 89 -11.64 36.00 17.49
C ASP A 89 -12.68 36.50 18.54
N ARG A 90 -12.96 35.70 19.58
CA ARG A 90 -13.79 36.13 20.73
C ARG A 90 -13.16 37.17 21.66
N PHE A 91 -11.88 37.51 21.50
CA PHE A 91 -11.30 38.70 22.13
C PHE A 91 -11.76 39.92 21.33
N GLY A 92 -12.98 40.36 21.61
CA GLY A 92 -13.78 41.35 20.89
C GLY A 92 -12.95 42.34 20.08
N SER A 93 -13.14 42.31 18.76
CA SER A 93 -12.58 43.31 17.86
C SER A 93 -12.96 44.71 18.37
N PRO A 94 -11.99 45.58 18.70
CA PRO A 94 -12.28 46.96 19.12
C PRO A 94 -12.98 47.78 18.01
N LEU A 95 -13.09 47.23 16.80
CA LEU A 95 -13.84 47.82 15.69
C LEU A 95 -15.33 48.02 16.02
N SER A 96 -15.93 47.22 16.90
CA SER A 96 -17.34 47.41 17.31
C SER A 96 -17.58 48.70 18.10
N VAL A 97 -16.51 49.32 18.62
CA VAL A 97 -16.53 50.60 19.36
C VAL A 97 -15.99 51.75 18.48
N CYS A 98 -15.50 51.46 17.27
CA CYS A 98 -15.01 52.46 16.34
C CYS A 98 -16.15 53.10 15.53
N THR A 99 -16.01 54.40 15.22
CA THR A 99 -16.89 55.08 14.26
C THR A 99 -16.61 54.61 12.82
N PRO A 100 -17.58 54.71 11.90
CA PRO A 100 -17.38 54.39 10.49
C PRO A 100 -16.13 55.07 9.90
N GLY A 101 -15.37 54.32 9.10
CA GLY A 101 -14.14 54.76 8.43
C GLY A 101 -13.34 53.57 7.89
N TYR A 102 -12.15 53.83 7.36
CA TYR A 102 -11.29 52.86 6.66
C TYR A 102 -11.18 51.49 7.36
N TYR A 103 -10.96 51.47 8.67
CA TYR A 103 -10.81 50.23 9.46
C TYR A 103 -12.10 49.41 9.60
N THR A 104 -13.26 50.04 9.46
CA THR A 104 -14.59 49.40 9.55
C THR A 104 -15.21 49.17 8.17
N ASN A 105 -14.43 49.36 7.10
CA ASN A 105 -14.92 49.39 5.72
C ASN A 105 -16.11 50.35 5.54
N GLU A 106 -15.95 51.60 5.99
CA GLU A 106 -16.99 52.64 5.97
C GLU A 106 -18.28 52.24 6.72
N GLY A 107 -18.15 51.39 7.75
CA GLY A 107 -19.25 50.89 8.56
C GLY A 107 -19.90 49.60 8.03
N GLU A 108 -19.46 49.06 6.88
CA GLU A 108 -19.97 47.80 6.34
C GLU A 108 -19.69 46.61 7.29
N ALA A 109 -18.55 46.64 7.98
CA ALA A 109 -18.17 45.64 8.97
C ALA A 109 -19.03 45.68 10.26
N LEU A 110 -19.84 46.73 10.44
CA LEU A 110 -20.73 46.91 11.60
C LEU A 110 -22.17 46.47 11.32
N ARG A 111 -22.50 46.10 10.08
CA ARG A 111 -23.85 45.64 9.73
C ARG A 111 -24.08 44.22 10.25
N ALA A 112 -25.23 44.04 10.91
CA ALA A 112 -25.72 42.71 11.28
C ALA A 112 -25.99 41.87 10.02
N VAL A 113 -25.46 40.66 10.00
CA VAL A 113 -25.64 39.67 8.93
C VAL A 113 -26.17 38.36 9.49
N SER A 114 -26.48 37.39 8.63
CA SER A 114 -26.81 36.04 9.08
C SER A 114 -25.65 35.44 9.87
N GLU A 115 -25.95 34.47 10.74
CA GLU A 115 -24.94 33.75 11.52
C GLU A 115 -23.88 33.08 10.61
N GLU A 116 -24.30 32.58 9.45
CA GLU A 116 -23.42 31.99 8.45
C GLU A 116 -22.42 33.03 7.87
N GLU A 117 -22.91 34.21 7.48
CA GLU A 117 -22.05 35.28 6.96
C GLU A 117 -21.14 35.87 8.04
N GLU A 118 -21.60 35.90 9.29
CA GLU A 118 -20.80 36.30 10.44
C GLU A 118 -19.63 35.34 10.66
N ILE A 119 -19.85 34.02 10.55
CA ILE A 119 -18.78 33.02 10.61
C ILE A 119 -17.77 33.22 9.48
N LYS A 120 -18.23 33.47 8.24
CA LYS A 120 -17.34 33.73 7.09
C LYS A 120 -16.48 34.98 7.30
N ARG A 121 -17.05 36.05 7.86
CA ARG A 121 -16.30 37.28 8.23
C ARG A 121 -15.24 37.00 9.28
N ARG A 122 -15.60 36.29 10.35
CA ARG A 122 -14.71 35.95 11.48
C ARG A 122 -13.55 35.04 11.05
N ARG A 123 -13.76 34.18 10.04
CA ARG A 123 -12.69 33.39 9.44
C ARG A 123 -11.59 34.24 8.79
N ASN A 124 -11.89 35.48 8.39
CA ASN A 124 -10.89 36.41 7.82
C ASN A 124 -10.15 37.26 8.87
N ALA A 125 -10.37 37.01 10.16
CA ALA A 125 -9.72 37.76 11.24
C ALA A 125 -8.19 37.58 11.24
N THR A 126 -7.51 38.55 11.86
CA THR A 126 -6.07 38.46 12.15
C THR A 126 -5.82 37.52 13.35
N TYR A 127 -4.61 36.99 13.46
CA TYR A 127 -4.19 36.20 14.62
C TYR A 127 -4.05 37.09 15.87
N MET A 128 -5.09 37.10 16.72
CA MET A 128 -5.25 38.08 17.80
C MET A 128 -4.31 37.93 19.00
N ARG A 129 -3.56 36.83 19.10
CA ARG A 129 -2.58 36.64 20.20
C ARG A 129 -1.28 37.44 20.01
N GLY A 130 -1.18 38.21 18.94
CA GLY A 130 -0.06 39.10 18.64
C GLY A 130 1.13 38.40 17.97
N VAL A 131 2.06 39.23 17.48
CA VAL A 131 3.22 38.80 16.68
C VAL A 131 4.13 37.81 17.41
N PRO A 132 4.44 37.93 18.72
CA PRO A 132 5.28 36.94 19.41
C PRO A 132 4.68 35.53 19.45
N ALA A 133 3.37 35.41 19.74
CA ALA A 133 2.69 34.12 19.77
C ALA A 133 2.60 33.50 18.36
N TYR A 134 2.30 34.32 17.36
CA TYR A 134 2.30 33.88 15.95
C TYR A 134 3.68 33.37 15.53
N ARG A 135 4.76 34.11 15.82
CA ARG A 135 6.14 33.65 15.56
C ARG A 135 6.47 32.34 16.27
N ALA A 136 5.97 32.12 17.48
CA ALA A 136 6.16 30.87 18.21
C ALA A 136 5.44 29.70 17.53
N VAL A 137 4.22 29.89 17.04
CA VAL A 137 3.48 28.87 16.27
C VAL A 137 4.22 28.51 14.98
N LEU A 138 4.61 29.52 14.19
CA LEU A 138 5.38 29.29 12.95
C LEU A 138 6.74 28.65 13.25
N GLY A 139 7.41 29.07 14.33
CA GLY A 139 8.66 28.49 14.80
C GLY A 139 8.50 27.02 15.16
N GLY A 140 7.46 26.66 15.91
CA GLY A 140 7.13 25.29 16.28
C GLY A 140 6.86 24.43 15.05
N TRP A 141 6.03 24.91 14.13
CA TRP A 141 5.74 24.18 12.88
C TRP A 141 7.00 23.97 12.02
N ARG A 142 7.86 24.98 11.89
CA ARG A 142 9.14 24.85 11.15
C ARG A 142 10.13 23.93 11.86
N ALA A 143 10.12 23.91 13.20
CA ALA A 143 10.97 23.02 13.98
C ALA A 143 10.51 21.56 13.89
N ASP A 144 9.20 21.32 13.76
CA ASP A 144 8.64 19.98 13.54
C ASP A 144 9.08 19.39 12.18
N GLY A 145 9.32 20.25 11.17
CA GLY A 145 9.97 19.85 9.92
C GLY A 145 9.16 18.92 9.02
N LYS A 146 7.97 18.48 9.46
CA LYS A 146 7.10 17.53 8.77
C LYS A 146 6.65 18.03 7.40
N LEU A 147 6.25 19.31 7.31
CA LEU A 147 5.64 19.91 6.11
C LEU A 147 4.56 18.98 5.55
N ASP A 148 3.53 18.69 6.37
CA ASP A 148 2.52 17.63 6.18
C ASP A 148 2.24 17.32 4.70
N GLY A 149 2.76 16.17 4.23
CA GLY A 149 2.79 15.78 2.82
C GLY A 149 2.53 14.29 2.56
N TRP A 150 2.18 13.52 3.60
CA TRP A 150 1.67 12.14 3.47
C TRP A 150 0.24 12.09 4.02
N ILE A 151 -0.66 11.40 3.35
CA ILE A 151 -2.06 11.20 3.74
C ILE A 151 -2.16 10.47 5.09
N LEU A 152 -1.13 9.71 5.47
CA LEU A 152 -1.02 9.14 6.82
C LEU A 152 -0.99 10.20 7.94
N GLY A 153 -0.63 11.45 7.65
CA GLY A 153 -0.46 12.50 8.64
C GLY A 153 0.50 12.08 9.76
N ASP A 154 0.12 12.32 11.01
CA ASP A 154 0.92 11.93 12.19
C ASP A 154 1.25 10.43 12.26
N LYS A 155 0.45 9.56 11.63
CA LYS A 155 0.72 8.11 11.61
C LYS A 155 1.98 7.74 10.83
N PHE A 156 2.42 8.61 9.92
CA PHE A 156 3.67 8.42 9.18
C PHE A 156 4.90 8.49 10.09
N GLU A 157 4.80 9.18 11.21
CA GLU A 157 5.89 9.32 12.18
C GLU A 157 5.80 8.28 13.31
N GLN A 158 4.74 7.46 13.31
CA GLN A 158 4.47 6.51 14.38
C GLN A 158 5.28 5.22 14.21
N VAL A 159 5.94 4.79 15.29
CA VAL A 159 6.39 3.40 15.43
C VAL A 159 5.23 2.57 15.98
N TYR A 160 4.87 1.51 15.27
CA TYR A 160 3.71 0.71 15.62
C TYR A 160 4.00 -0.16 16.86
N PRO A 161 3.10 -0.20 17.85
CA PRO A 161 3.37 -0.83 19.16
C PRO A 161 3.66 -2.33 19.12
N HIS A 162 3.34 -3.02 18.03
CA HIS A 162 3.54 -4.47 17.89
C HIS A 162 5.01 -4.85 17.65
N LEU A 163 5.86 -3.89 17.29
CA LEU A 163 7.29 -4.11 17.02
C LEU A 163 8.15 -4.22 18.29
N GLU A 164 7.59 -3.91 19.47
CA GLU A 164 8.32 -3.87 20.74
C GLU A 164 8.81 -5.25 21.19
N SER A 165 8.02 -6.30 20.95
CA SER A 165 8.31 -7.66 21.40
C SER A 165 7.38 -8.68 20.72
N ILE A 166 7.68 -9.97 20.86
CA ILE A 166 6.81 -11.04 20.35
C ILE A 166 5.47 -11.09 21.09
N ASP A 167 5.45 -10.70 22.36
CA ASP A 167 4.21 -10.53 23.13
C ASP A 167 3.36 -9.41 22.56
N ALA A 168 3.97 -8.25 22.25
CA ALA A 168 3.28 -7.15 21.63
C ALA A 168 2.77 -7.50 20.22
N LEU A 169 3.56 -8.22 19.42
CA LEU A 169 3.13 -8.73 18.12
C LEU A 169 1.91 -9.63 18.24
N TRP A 170 1.97 -10.61 19.14
CA TRP A 170 0.85 -11.52 19.37
C TRP A 170 -0.38 -10.77 19.90
N ASN A 171 -0.28 -10.13 21.07
CA ASN A 171 -1.45 -9.60 21.78
C ASN A 171 -2.02 -8.32 21.17
N LYS A 172 -1.20 -7.46 20.54
CA LYS A 172 -1.67 -6.18 19.98
C LYS A 172 -2.03 -6.26 18.49
N LYS A 173 -1.54 -7.25 17.74
CA LYS A 173 -1.72 -7.33 16.28
C LYS A 173 -2.28 -8.66 15.79
N TRP A 174 -1.72 -9.79 16.20
CA TRP A 174 -1.94 -11.07 15.53
C TRP A 174 -3.00 -11.97 16.18
N LYS A 175 -3.24 -11.83 17.48
CA LYS A 175 -4.22 -12.63 18.21
C LYS A 175 -5.62 -12.46 17.64
N PHE A 176 -6.08 -11.23 17.42
CA PHE A 176 -7.41 -10.95 16.88
C PHE A 176 -7.64 -11.51 15.46
N PRO A 177 -6.73 -11.30 14.47
CA PRO A 177 -6.83 -11.98 13.19
C PRO A 177 -6.80 -13.51 13.31
N CYS A 178 -5.97 -14.06 14.20
CA CYS A 178 -5.85 -15.49 14.42
C CYS A 178 -7.16 -16.12 14.95
N GLU A 179 -7.81 -15.49 15.92
CA GLU A 179 -9.11 -15.92 16.48
C GLU A 179 -10.25 -15.95 15.45
N ARG A 180 -10.08 -15.27 14.31
CA ARG A 180 -11.08 -15.12 13.26
C ARG A 180 -10.65 -15.77 11.94
N SER A 181 -9.53 -16.48 11.93
CA SER A 181 -8.93 -17.07 10.72
C SER A 181 -8.79 -16.04 9.58
N LEU A 182 -8.44 -14.80 9.92
CA LEU A 182 -8.14 -13.75 8.96
C LEU A 182 -6.66 -13.79 8.58
N TYR A 183 -6.30 -13.22 7.44
CA TYR A 183 -4.90 -13.11 7.02
C TYR A 183 -4.00 -12.59 8.18
N PRO A 184 -2.83 -13.20 8.42
CA PRO A 184 -2.23 -14.33 7.67
C PRO A 184 -2.67 -15.73 8.11
N PHE A 185 -3.62 -15.85 9.03
CA PHE A 185 -4.06 -17.09 9.69
C PHE A 185 -5.25 -17.80 9.02
N HIS A 186 -5.67 -17.38 7.81
CA HIS A 186 -6.70 -18.09 7.08
C HIS A 186 -6.32 -19.56 6.89
N ASP A 187 -7.33 -20.43 6.88
CA ASP A 187 -7.24 -21.91 6.94
C ASP A 187 -6.81 -22.50 8.29
N GLY A 188 -6.21 -21.72 9.20
CA GLY A 188 -5.78 -22.17 10.52
C GLY A 188 -6.82 -21.94 11.62
N LEU A 189 -6.61 -22.60 12.77
CA LEU A 189 -7.38 -22.37 13.99
C LEU A 189 -6.50 -21.74 15.08
N TYR A 190 -7.11 -20.99 16.00
CA TYR A 190 -6.40 -20.33 17.09
C TYR A 190 -5.49 -21.28 17.90
N GLU A 191 -5.96 -22.50 18.16
CA GLU A 191 -5.24 -23.51 18.94
C GLU A 191 -3.98 -24.03 18.25
N ASP A 192 -3.86 -23.83 16.93
CA ASP A 192 -2.65 -24.19 16.17
C ASP A 192 -1.51 -23.19 16.41
N PHE A 193 -1.83 -21.96 16.85
CA PHE A 193 -0.84 -20.87 16.95
C PHE A 193 -0.57 -20.45 18.39
N ALA A 194 -1.61 -20.35 19.22
CA ALA A 194 -1.48 -19.79 20.57
C ALA A 194 -0.39 -20.47 21.41
N PRO A 195 -0.29 -21.83 21.47
CA PRO A 195 0.78 -22.48 22.22
C PRO A 195 2.19 -22.18 21.69
N VAL A 196 2.33 -21.96 20.38
CA VAL A 196 3.61 -21.60 19.75
C VAL A 196 4.01 -20.18 20.14
N PHE A 197 3.08 -19.22 20.07
CA PHE A 197 3.35 -17.85 20.51
C PHE A 197 3.65 -17.76 22.01
N GLU A 198 2.95 -18.50 22.85
CA GLU A 198 3.26 -18.61 24.28
C GLU A 198 4.68 -19.16 24.52
N ALA A 199 5.11 -20.14 23.72
CA ALA A 199 6.47 -20.66 23.77
C ALA A 199 7.51 -19.62 23.32
N LEU A 200 7.26 -18.91 22.22
CA LEU A 200 8.13 -17.83 21.73
C LEU A 200 8.27 -16.72 22.78
N ILE A 201 7.17 -16.29 23.40
CA ILE A 201 7.14 -15.28 24.47
C ILE A 201 7.99 -15.74 25.66
N ARG A 202 7.75 -16.97 26.15
CA ARG A 202 8.50 -17.52 27.29
C ARG A 202 9.99 -17.71 27.00
N LYS A 203 10.36 -18.04 25.76
CA LYS A 203 11.75 -18.23 25.32
C LYS A 203 12.44 -16.92 24.93
N GLY A 204 11.70 -15.81 24.82
CA GLY A 204 12.25 -14.52 24.36
C GLY A 204 12.63 -14.50 22.88
N ILE A 205 12.05 -15.39 22.05
CA ILE A 205 12.34 -15.48 20.62
C ILE A 205 11.47 -14.45 19.89
N HIS A 206 12.03 -13.26 19.65
CA HIS A 206 11.33 -12.19 18.95
C HIS A 206 11.68 -12.08 17.47
N ASP A 207 12.93 -12.32 17.08
CA ASP A 207 13.36 -12.11 15.70
C ASP A 207 12.69 -13.09 14.74
N GLY A 208 11.69 -12.60 13.99
CA GLY A 208 10.99 -13.39 12.98
C GLY A 208 11.88 -13.85 11.84
N TYR A 209 13.02 -13.21 11.57
CA TYR A 209 13.96 -13.64 10.53
C TYR A 209 14.83 -14.82 10.96
N SER A 210 14.88 -15.14 12.26
CA SER A 210 15.70 -16.21 12.81
C SER A 210 15.18 -17.61 12.45
N ASP A 211 16.10 -18.57 12.40
CA ASP A 211 15.75 -19.99 12.31
C ASP A 211 15.05 -20.51 13.57
N GLU A 212 15.36 -19.93 14.74
CA GLU A 212 14.77 -20.30 16.02
C GLU A 212 13.27 -20.05 16.01
N TYR A 213 12.83 -18.88 15.52
CA TYR A 213 11.42 -18.58 15.31
C TYR A 213 10.73 -19.66 14.47
N THR A 214 11.31 -20.00 13.31
CA THR A 214 10.73 -21.01 12.41
C THR A 214 10.65 -22.39 13.06
N ARG A 215 11.69 -22.81 13.79
CA ARG A 215 11.75 -24.13 14.45
C ARG A 215 10.66 -24.32 15.50
N GLU A 216 10.24 -23.27 16.19
CA GLU A 216 9.17 -23.36 17.19
C GLU A 216 7.81 -23.77 16.59
N PHE A 217 7.56 -23.46 15.31
CA PHE A 217 6.32 -23.86 14.63
C PHE A 217 6.35 -25.28 14.08
N LEU A 218 7.54 -25.83 13.76
CA LEU A 218 7.66 -27.09 13.03
C LEU A 218 6.93 -28.27 13.70
N PRO A 219 7.01 -28.48 15.03
CA PRO A 219 6.26 -29.57 15.67
C PRO A 219 4.75 -29.50 15.42
N THR A 220 4.16 -28.30 15.44
CA THR A 220 2.73 -28.12 15.15
C THR A 220 2.44 -28.36 13.67
N CYS A 221 3.29 -27.85 12.77
CA CYS A 221 3.11 -28.02 11.32
C CYS A 221 3.16 -29.50 10.92
N GLU A 222 4.16 -30.23 11.41
CA GLU A 222 4.36 -31.66 11.16
C GLU A 222 3.27 -32.51 11.83
N GLY A 223 2.89 -32.17 13.05
CA GLY A 223 1.82 -32.86 13.78
C GLY A 223 0.46 -32.75 13.09
N LEU A 224 0.12 -31.57 12.56
CA LEU A 224 -1.10 -31.37 11.78
C LEU A 224 -1.07 -32.15 10.46
N ALA A 225 0.07 -32.14 9.75
CA ALA A 225 0.23 -32.90 8.52
C ALA A 225 0.10 -34.42 8.76
N ALA A 226 0.73 -34.94 9.81
CA ALA A 226 0.63 -36.35 10.18
C ALA A 226 -0.79 -36.78 10.57
N ARG A 227 -1.55 -35.90 11.25
CA ARG A 227 -2.98 -36.12 11.53
C ARG A 227 -3.80 -36.13 10.24
N GLY A 228 -3.46 -35.28 9.27
CA GLY A 228 -4.07 -35.31 7.93
C GLY A 228 -3.81 -36.63 7.21
N ASP A 229 -2.58 -37.16 7.29
CA ASP A 229 -2.22 -38.47 6.73
C ASP A 229 -3.04 -39.60 7.38
N ALA A 230 -3.20 -39.58 8.71
CA ALA A 230 -4.01 -40.55 9.43
C ALA A 230 -5.50 -40.47 9.08
N ALA A 231 -6.07 -39.26 8.97
CA ALA A 231 -7.46 -39.06 8.55
C ALA A 231 -7.69 -39.59 7.12
N LEU A 232 -6.75 -39.32 6.20
CA LEU A 232 -6.83 -39.82 4.84
C LEU A 232 -6.77 -41.35 4.79
N ALA A 233 -5.89 -41.97 5.58
CA ALA A 233 -5.79 -43.43 5.69
C ALA A 233 -7.07 -44.07 6.27
N ALA A 234 -7.78 -43.35 7.14
CA ALA A 234 -9.08 -43.76 7.68
C ALA A 234 -10.25 -43.52 6.71
N GLY A 235 -10.01 -42.93 5.53
CA GLY A 235 -11.03 -42.63 4.52
C GLY A 235 -11.76 -41.30 4.73
N ASP A 236 -11.42 -40.53 5.76
CA ASP A 236 -12.01 -39.21 6.03
C ASP A 236 -11.28 -38.11 5.24
N ARG A 237 -11.68 -37.98 3.97
CA ARG A 237 -11.07 -37.04 3.02
C ARG A 237 -11.29 -35.57 3.40
N GLU A 238 -12.43 -35.25 3.99
CA GLU A 238 -12.77 -33.87 4.38
C GLU A 238 -11.91 -33.44 5.57
N ALA A 239 -11.83 -34.26 6.61
CA ALA A 239 -10.97 -33.98 7.76
C ALA A 239 -9.49 -33.92 7.35
N ALA A 240 -9.04 -34.81 6.45
CA ALA A 240 -7.69 -34.79 5.94
C ALA A 240 -7.35 -33.47 5.23
N ALA A 241 -8.21 -33.02 4.31
CA ALA A 241 -8.03 -31.76 3.60
C ALA A 241 -7.95 -30.57 4.56
N ALA A 242 -8.87 -30.51 5.54
CA ALA A 242 -8.88 -29.46 6.55
C ALA A 242 -7.60 -29.45 7.41
N LEU A 243 -7.10 -30.62 7.82
CA LEU A 243 -5.86 -30.73 8.60
C LEU A 243 -4.62 -30.33 7.81
N TYR A 244 -4.54 -30.70 6.53
CA TYR A 244 -3.43 -30.26 5.68
C TYR A 244 -3.46 -28.75 5.44
N LEU A 245 -4.64 -28.15 5.27
CA LEU A 245 -4.76 -26.70 5.13
C LEU A 245 -4.36 -25.96 6.41
N ARG A 246 -4.74 -26.47 7.60
CA ARG A 246 -4.25 -25.96 8.89
C ARG A 246 -2.74 -26.08 9.03
N ALA A 247 -2.15 -27.21 8.63
CA ALA A 247 -0.70 -27.37 8.60
C ALA A 247 -0.04 -26.35 7.66
N CYS A 248 -0.64 -26.07 6.50
CA CYS A 248 -0.16 -25.04 5.58
C CYS A 248 -0.22 -23.64 6.18
N ALA A 249 -1.29 -23.30 6.91
CA ALA A 249 -1.38 -22.03 7.64
C ALA A 249 -0.29 -21.92 8.73
N ALA A 250 -0.01 -23.00 9.47
CA ALA A 250 1.09 -23.06 10.44
C ALA A 250 2.46 -22.87 9.76
N TYR A 251 2.73 -23.56 8.65
CA TYR A 251 3.96 -23.39 7.88
C TYR A 251 4.12 -21.99 7.33
N ARG A 252 3.02 -21.36 6.87
CA ARG A 252 3.00 -19.97 6.41
C ARG A 252 3.50 -19.04 7.49
N ILE A 253 2.99 -19.14 8.71
CA ILE A 253 3.47 -18.34 9.86
C ILE A 253 4.91 -18.70 10.22
N ALA A 254 5.30 -19.98 10.18
CA ALA A 254 6.67 -20.42 10.46
C ALA A 254 7.72 -19.74 9.56
N ARG A 255 7.37 -19.45 8.30
CA ARG A 255 8.26 -18.83 7.31
C ARG A 255 8.14 -17.31 7.20
N PHE A 256 7.23 -16.67 7.96
CA PHE A 256 7.26 -15.21 8.09
C PHE A 256 8.61 -14.75 8.66
N PRO A 257 9.00 -13.48 8.42
CA PRO A 257 8.40 -12.55 7.47
C PRO A 257 8.85 -12.78 6.02
N TYR A 258 9.90 -13.56 5.80
CA TYR A 258 10.49 -13.76 4.48
C TYR A 258 11.26 -15.07 4.41
N ILE A 259 11.32 -15.74 3.25
CA ILE A 259 12.11 -16.98 3.07
C ILE A 259 13.60 -16.63 2.88
N CYS A 260 14.26 -16.24 3.98
CA CYS A 260 15.64 -15.76 4.00
C CYS A 260 16.69 -16.77 4.51
N SER A 261 16.27 -17.96 4.92
CA SER A 261 17.16 -18.96 5.53
C SER A 261 16.86 -20.39 5.07
N GLY A 262 17.79 -21.31 5.35
CA GLY A 262 17.61 -22.73 5.06
C GLY A 262 16.42 -23.35 5.81
N ALA A 263 16.19 -22.99 7.07
CA ALA A 263 15.04 -23.50 7.84
C ALA A 263 13.71 -23.02 7.24
N LYS A 264 13.62 -21.73 6.85
CA LYS A 264 12.42 -21.18 6.22
C LYS A 264 12.17 -21.78 4.84
N ARG A 265 13.23 -22.03 4.06
CA ARG A 265 13.14 -22.76 2.79
C ARG A 265 12.61 -24.17 3.00
N ALA A 266 13.14 -24.91 3.98
CA ALA A 266 12.67 -26.26 4.31
C ALA A 266 11.19 -26.27 4.74
N ALA A 267 10.77 -25.29 5.54
CA ALA A 267 9.37 -25.10 5.94
C ALA A 267 8.47 -24.82 4.72
N TYR A 268 8.92 -23.98 3.78
CA TYR A 268 8.17 -23.71 2.54
C TYR A 268 8.08 -24.94 1.62
N GLU A 269 9.15 -25.73 1.48
CA GLU A 269 9.11 -27.00 0.74
C GLU A 269 8.15 -28.00 1.38
N ALA A 270 8.13 -28.09 2.71
CA ALA A 270 7.16 -28.91 3.45
C ALA A 270 5.73 -28.40 3.26
N GLN A 271 5.52 -27.08 3.27
CA GLN A 271 4.24 -26.45 2.98
C GLN A 271 3.72 -26.87 1.60
N LYS A 272 4.53 -26.74 0.54
CA LYS A 272 4.15 -27.13 -0.83
C LYS A 272 3.73 -28.60 -0.90
N ARG A 273 4.52 -29.51 -0.32
CA ARG A 273 4.18 -30.95 -0.28
C ARG A 273 2.85 -31.22 0.43
N THR A 274 2.62 -30.57 1.58
CA THR A 274 1.37 -30.71 2.34
C THR A 274 0.19 -30.10 1.59
N TYR A 275 0.40 -28.97 0.92
CA TYR A 275 -0.65 -28.31 0.15
C TYR A 275 -1.10 -29.15 -1.04
N VAL A 276 -0.19 -29.81 -1.75
CA VAL A 276 -0.55 -30.74 -2.84
C VAL A 276 -1.43 -31.90 -2.31
N LYS A 277 -1.15 -32.40 -1.10
CA LYS A 277 -2.03 -33.41 -0.45
C LYS A 277 -3.44 -32.85 -0.20
N ALA A 278 -3.55 -31.62 0.31
CA ALA A 278 -4.83 -30.96 0.51
C ALA A 278 -5.58 -30.79 -0.82
N ALA A 279 -4.88 -30.25 -1.82
CA ALA A 279 -5.43 -29.89 -3.10
C ALA A 279 -5.93 -31.09 -3.90
N ALA A 280 -5.28 -32.25 -3.78
CA ALA A 280 -5.73 -33.51 -4.37
C ALA A 280 -7.11 -33.98 -3.84
N LEU A 281 -7.59 -33.42 -2.73
CA LEU A 281 -8.86 -33.75 -2.10
C LEU A 281 -9.95 -32.71 -2.39
N PHE A 282 -9.64 -31.60 -3.06
CA PHE A 282 -10.62 -30.53 -3.32
C PHE A 282 -11.73 -30.96 -4.28
N ALA A 283 -12.97 -30.63 -3.92
CA ALA A 283 -14.15 -30.97 -4.73
C ALA A 283 -14.17 -30.26 -6.10
N ALA A 284 -13.62 -29.04 -6.19
CA ALA A 284 -13.55 -28.28 -7.43
C ALA A 284 -12.46 -28.76 -8.41
N GLY A 285 -11.67 -29.78 -8.03
CA GLY A 285 -10.55 -30.30 -8.80
C GLY A 285 -9.20 -29.93 -8.19
N PRO A 286 -8.14 -30.69 -8.55
CA PRO A 286 -6.83 -30.54 -7.95
C PRO A 286 -6.14 -29.24 -8.37
N VAL A 287 -5.17 -28.82 -7.56
CA VAL A 287 -4.13 -27.87 -7.99
C VAL A 287 -3.11 -28.65 -8.83
N LEU A 288 -2.84 -28.16 -10.03
CA LEU A 288 -1.75 -28.63 -10.86
C LEU A 288 -0.49 -27.82 -10.52
N ASP A 289 0.57 -28.50 -10.07
CA ASP A 289 1.90 -27.92 -9.91
C ASP A 289 2.63 -28.05 -11.24
N VAL A 290 2.67 -26.96 -12.01
CA VAL A 290 3.20 -26.94 -13.39
C VAL A 290 4.48 -26.13 -13.41
N HIS A 291 5.49 -26.65 -14.09
CA HIS A 291 6.75 -25.96 -14.35
C HIS A 291 6.80 -25.65 -15.85
N ILE A 292 6.70 -24.37 -16.19
CA ILE A 292 6.69 -23.92 -17.59
C ILE A 292 8.07 -23.41 -17.99
N PRO A 293 8.49 -23.51 -19.26
CA PRO A 293 9.74 -22.91 -19.70
C PRO A 293 9.75 -21.39 -19.51
N HIS A 294 10.82 -20.84 -18.94
CA HIS A 294 11.06 -19.40 -18.88
C HIS A 294 11.63 -18.90 -20.21
N THR A 295 10.83 -19.00 -21.28
CA THR A 295 11.20 -18.74 -22.68
C THR A 295 11.85 -17.39 -22.97
N ALA A 296 11.46 -16.35 -22.22
CA ALA A 296 11.98 -15.00 -22.36
C ALA A 296 13.09 -14.71 -21.35
N GLY A 297 13.35 -15.64 -20.41
CA GLY A 297 14.35 -15.49 -19.37
C GLY A 297 15.76 -15.47 -19.92
N ARG A 298 16.69 -14.95 -19.12
CA ARG A 298 18.12 -14.81 -19.45
C ARG A 298 18.97 -15.67 -18.51
N PRO A 299 19.24 -16.94 -18.86
CA PRO A 299 20.08 -17.81 -18.05
C PRO A 299 21.48 -17.23 -17.78
N GLU A 300 22.01 -16.47 -18.73
CA GLU A 300 23.29 -15.75 -18.60
C GLU A 300 23.25 -14.60 -17.57
N GLN A 301 22.06 -14.19 -17.13
CA GLN A 301 21.81 -13.20 -16.09
C GLN A 301 21.19 -13.84 -14.84
N HIS A 302 21.55 -15.10 -14.56
CA HIS A 302 21.13 -15.84 -13.37
C HIS A 302 19.63 -16.13 -13.25
N GLU A 303 18.86 -16.02 -14.35
CA GLU A 303 17.45 -16.42 -14.34
C GLU A 303 17.28 -17.93 -14.48
N GLY A 304 16.36 -18.50 -13.72
CA GLY A 304 16.02 -19.92 -13.79
C GLY A 304 15.34 -20.31 -15.10
N ALA A 305 15.52 -21.56 -15.53
CA ALA A 305 14.99 -22.05 -16.80
C ALA A 305 13.47 -22.33 -16.80
N GLU A 306 12.87 -22.44 -15.62
CA GLU A 306 11.45 -22.79 -15.46
C GLU A 306 10.74 -21.82 -14.51
N VAL A 307 9.48 -21.50 -14.81
CA VAL A 307 8.58 -20.74 -13.94
C VAL A 307 7.60 -21.72 -13.28
N PRO A 308 7.65 -21.89 -11.96
CA PRO A 308 6.67 -22.70 -11.23
C PRO A 308 5.32 -21.99 -11.08
N LEU A 309 4.23 -22.68 -11.40
CA LEU A 309 2.85 -22.19 -11.37
C LEU A 309 1.96 -23.16 -10.60
N TYR A 310 0.97 -22.63 -9.87
CA TYR A 310 -0.19 -23.42 -9.44
C TYR A 310 -1.38 -23.09 -10.33
N VAL A 311 -1.87 -24.08 -11.05
CA VAL A 311 -2.95 -23.92 -12.03
C VAL A 311 -4.18 -24.71 -11.59
N ARG A 312 -5.35 -24.08 -11.66
CA ARG A 312 -6.64 -24.76 -11.48
C ARG A 312 -7.62 -24.32 -12.55
N TYR A 313 -8.46 -25.24 -12.96
CA TYR A 313 -9.51 -25.01 -13.95
C TYR A 313 -10.90 -25.08 -13.29
N PRO A 314 -11.88 -24.31 -13.78
CA PRO A 314 -13.26 -24.47 -13.35
C PRO A 314 -13.76 -25.86 -13.73
N LYS A 315 -14.84 -26.33 -13.07
CA LYS A 315 -15.38 -27.67 -13.30
C LYS A 315 -15.65 -27.91 -14.80
N GLY A 316 -15.01 -28.93 -15.36
CA GLY A 316 -15.09 -29.27 -16.79
C GLY A 316 -14.07 -28.55 -17.69
N GLY A 317 -13.49 -27.43 -17.26
CA GLY A 317 -12.65 -26.55 -18.09
C GLY A 317 -11.39 -27.21 -18.67
N ALA A 318 -10.71 -28.07 -17.90
CA ALA A 318 -9.50 -28.77 -18.38
C ALA A 318 -9.80 -29.86 -19.43
N ALA A 319 -11.04 -30.35 -19.51
CA ALA A 319 -11.46 -31.44 -20.39
C ALA A 319 -12.36 -30.96 -21.55
N THR A 320 -12.72 -29.68 -21.57
CA THR A 320 -13.56 -29.09 -22.63
C THR A 320 -12.71 -28.56 -23.77
N THR A 321 -13.20 -28.69 -24.99
CA THR A 321 -12.61 -28.09 -26.21
C THR A 321 -12.77 -26.56 -26.27
N THR A 322 -13.41 -25.94 -25.28
CA THR A 322 -13.67 -24.50 -25.22
C THR A 322 -12.70 -23.85 -24.24
N PRO A 323 -11.85 -22.91 -24.68
CA PRO A 323 -10.97 -22.17 -23.79
C PRO A 323 -11.75 -21.37 -22.74
N CYS A 324 -11.22 -21.24 -21.53
CA CYS A 324 -11.89 -20.53 -20.42
C CYS A 324 -11.16 -19.23 -20.05
N PRO A 325 -11.88 -18.19 -19.55
CA PRO A 325 -11.25 -17.00 -18.98
C PRO A 325 -10.28 -17.36 -17.87
N ALA A 326 -9.28 -16.53 -17.60
CA ALA A 326 -8.28 -16.83 -16.58
C ALA A 326 -7.82 -15.61 -15.80
N VAL A 327 -7.41 -15.84 -14.56
CA VAL A 327 -6.78 -14.83 -13.70
C VAL A 327 -5.37 -15.29 -13.34
N ILE A 328 -4.39 -14.48 -13.72
CA ILE A 328 -3.01 -14.58 -13.24
C ILE A 328 -2.95 -13.89 -11.87
N LEU A 329 -2.83 -14.67 -10.81
CA LEU A 329 -2.68 -14.17 -9.46
C LEU A 329 -1.19 -14.00 -9.14
N MET A 330 -0.74 -12.75 -9.03
CA MET A 330 0.64 -12.40 -8.70
C MET A 330 0.77 -12.28 -7.17
N CYS A 331 1.54 -13.20 -6.58
CA CYS A 331 1.77 -13.30 -5.14
C CYS A 331 2.39 -12.04 -4.52
N GLY A 332 2.35 -11.98 -3.17
CA GLY A 332 2.88 -10.86 -2.40
C GLY A 332 4.30 -11.07 -1.91
N LEU A 333 4.71 -10.29 -0.90
CA LEU A 333 6.02 -10.40 -0.26
C LEU A 333 6.12 -11.69 0.58
N ASP A 334 5.05 -12.01 1.32
CA ASP A 334 5.00 -13.13 2.28
C ASP A 334 3.90 -14.17 1.96
N GLY A 335 2.92 -13.84 1.12
CA GLY A 335 1.93 -14.79 0.59
C GLY A 335 2.42 -15.40 -0.73
N HIS A 336 2.43 -16.72 -0.84
CA HIS A 336 2.96 -17.49 -1.97
C HIS A 336 1.91 -18.45 -2.54
N ARG A 337 2.28 -19.21 -3.58
CA ARG A 337 1.37 -20.13 -4.30
C ARG A 337 0.45 -20.99 -3.39
N PRO A 338 0.92 -21.65 -2.32
CA PRO A 338 0.08 -22.48 -1.44
C PRO A 338 -0.94 -21.73 -0.58
N ASP A 339 -0.90 -20.39 -0.54
CA ASP A 339 -1.67 -19.59 0.42
C ASP A 339 -2.98 -19.03 -0.13
N ASN A 340 -3.33 -19.39 -1.36
CA ASN A 340 -4.35 -18.70 -2.15
C ASN A 340 -5.57 -19.58 -2.46
N THR A 341 -5.90 -20.56 -1.62
CA THR A 341 -7.03 -21.49 -1.82
C THR A 341 -8.35 -20.76 -2.00
N ALA A 342 -8.74 -19.94 -1.03
CA ALA A 342 -10.02 -19.21 -1.06
C ALA A 342 -10.15 -18.32 -2.29
N ARG A 343 -9.09 -17.56 -2.62
CA ARG A 343 -9.11 -16.67 -3.80
C ARG A 343 -9.19 -17.47 -5.09
N SER A 344 -8.49 -18.60 -5.14
CA SER A 344 -8.58 -19.51 -6.28
C SER A 344 -9.98 -20.11 -6.42
N ASP A 345 -10.63 -20.51 -5.33
CA ASP A 345 -12.01 -21.04 -5.35
C ASP A 345 -13.00 -19.98 -5.87
N GLU A 346 -12.83 -18.72 -5.48
CA GLU A 346 -13.64 -17.60 -5.99
C GLU A 346 -13.49 -17.39 -7.51
N PHE A 347 -12.30 -17.64 -8.08
CA PHE A 347 -12.12 -17.62 -9.53
C PHE A 347 -12.83 -18.80 -10.20
N LEU A 348 -12.65 -20.02 -9.67
CA LEU A 348 -13.29 -21.21 -10.22
C LEU A 348 -14.82 -21.11 -10.17
N ALA A 349 -15.38 -20.56 -9.09
CA ALA A 349 -16.81 -20.35 -8.93
C ALA A 349 -17.41 -19.40 -9.98
N ARG A 350 -16.59 -18.51 -10.55
CA ARG A 350 -16.96 -17.59 -11.66
C ARG A 350 -16.69 -18.17 -13.04
N GLY A 351 -16.22 -19.42 -13.12
CA GLY A 351 -15.86 -20.06 -14.37
C GLY A 351 -14.51 -19.60 -14.93
N TRP A 352 -13.62 -19.07 -14.08
CA TRP A 352 -12.29 -18.60 -14.50
C TRP A 352 -11.21 -19.56 -14.00
N ALA A 353 -10.24 -19.87 -14.86
CA ALA A 353 -9.03 -20.55 -14.43
C ALA A 353 -8.19 -19.67 -13.49
N SER A 354 -7.50 -20.30 -12.57
CA SER A 354 -6.60 -19.66 -11.61
C SER A 354 -5.17 -20.04 -11.94
N VAL A 355 -4.31 -19.06 -12.23
CA VAL A 355 -2.88 -19.25 -12.49
C VAL A 355 -2.10 -18.45 -11.45
N ILE A 356 -1.58 -19.12 -10.42
CA ILE A 356 -0.92 -18.46 -9.28
C ILE A 356 0.59 -18.51 -9.45
N VAL A 357 1.25 -17.36 -9.37
CA VAL A 357 2.66 -17.17 -9.72
C VAL A 357 3.38 -16.35 -8.66
N ASP A 358 4.53 -16.83 -8.19
CA ASP A 358 5.42 -16.07 -7.32
C ASP A 358 6.15 -14.98 -8.13
N ILE A 359 6.34 -13.81 -7.52
CA ILE A 359 6.90 -12.62 -8.19
C ILE A 359 8.42 -12.52 -8.00
N PRO A 360 9.14 -11.71 -8.82
CA PRO A 360 10.59 -11.60 -8.75
C PRO A 360 11.09 -11.34 -7.32
N GLY A 361 12.11 -12.12 -6.94
CA GLY A 361 12.73 -12.11 -5.61
C GLY A 361 12.05 -12.96 -4.55
N THR A 362 10.81 -13.41 -4.75
CA THR A 362 10.05 -14.16 -3.74
C THR A 362 9.98 -15.65 -4.04
N ALA A 363 9.93 -16.48 -3.00
CA ALA A 363 9.70 -17.93 -3.06
C ALA A 363 10.54 -18.67 -4.12
N ASP A 364 9.90 -19.21 -5.16
CA ASP A 364 10.52 -20.00 -6.23
C ASP A 364 10.58 -19.23 -7.56
N CYS A 365 10.35 -17.91 -7.55
CA CYS A 365 10.36 -17.13 -8.77
C CYS A 365 11.77 -17.14 -9.40
N PRO A 366 11.90 -17.52 -10.69
CA PRO A 366 13.20 -17.66 -11.35
C PRO A 366 13.78 -16.34 -11.85
N ALA A 367 12.96 -15.29 -11.92
CA ALA A 367 13.34 -13.98 -12.47
C ALA A 367 14.36 -13.28 -11.57
N ASP A 368 15.34 -12.61 -12.18
CA ASP A 368 16.38 -11.91 -11.42
C ASP A 368 15.76 -10.76 -10.63
N ARG A 369 15.84 -10.87 -9.31
CA ARG A 369 15.32 -9.88 -8.37
C ARG A 369 15.97 -8.51 -8.45
N ARG A 370 17.20 -8.42 -8.95
CA ARG A 370 17.96 -7.16 -9.00
C ARG A 370 17.79 -6.43 -10.32
N ASP A 371 17.51 -7.14 -11.41
CA ASP A 371 17.18 -6.56 -12.70
C ASP A 371 15.75 -6.01 -12.70
N PRO A 372 15.54 -4.68 -12.82
CA PRO A 372 14.20 -4.09 -12.86
C PRO A 372 13.34 -4.56 -14.04
N THR A 373 13.93 -5.16 -15.07
CA THR A 373 13.25 -5.62 -16.29
C THR A 373 12.92 -7.12 -16.30
N SER A 374 13.39 -7.90 -15.31
CA SER A 374 13.16 -9.35 -15.23
C SER A 374 11.67 -9.71 -15.14
N ALA A 375 10.88 -8.88 -14.46
CA ALA A 375 9.43 -9.04 -14.36
C ALA A 375 8.77 -9.10 -15.75
N ASP A 376 9.22 -8.28 -16.71
CA ASP A 376 8.61 -8.29 -18.06
C ASP A 376 8.86 -9.61 -18.77
N ARG A 377 10.07 -10.18 -18.63
CA ARG A 377 10.42 -11.50 -19.18
C ARG A 377 9.60 -12.60 -18.51
N LEU A 378 9.43 -12.54 -17.19
CA LEU A 378 8.59 -13.50 -16.45
C LEU A 378 7.17 -13.51 -17.00
N TRP A 379 6.55 -12.34 -17.13
CA TRP A 379 5.17 -12.23 -17.61
C TRP A 379 5.03 -12.59 -19.10
N THR A 380 6.04 -12.29 -19.92
CA THR A 380 6.10 -12.78 -21.31
C THR A 380 6.06 -14.30 -21.34
N SER A 381 6.90 -14.99 -20.56
CA SER A 381 6.93 -16.46 -20.52
C SER A 381 5.62 -17.08 -20.04
N VAL A 382 4.99 -16.50 -19.02
CA VAL A 382 3.69 -16.99 -18.53
C VAL A 382 2.61 -16.82 -19.60
N LEU A 383 2.51 -15.65 -20.23
CA LEU A 383 1.49 -15.38 -21.25
C LEU A 383 1.73 -16.20 -22.54
N ASP A 384 2.97 -16.38 -22.97
CA ASP A 384 3.33 -17.23 -24.10
C ASP A 384 2.97 -18.69 -23.87
N TRP A 385 3.20 -19.19 -22.65
CA TRP A 385 2.78 -20.53 -22.27
C TRP A 385 1.24 -20.65 -22.28
N MET A 386 0.52 -19.70 -21.68
CA MET A 386 -0.95 -19.72 -21.67
C MET A 386 -1.53 -19.73 -23.09
N GLU A 387 -0.99 -18.92 -23.98
CA GLU A 387 -1.40 -18.87 -25.39
C GLU A 387 -1.14 -20.21 -26.10
N LYS A 388 0.02 -20.82 -25.86
CA LYS A 388 0.41 -22.10 -26.45
C LYS A 388 -0.41 -23.29 -25.92
N GLU A 389 -0.79 -23.27 -24.64
CA GLU A 389 -1.57 -24.34 -24.01
C GLU A 389 -2.96 -24.48 -24.66
N GLY A 390 -3.52 -23.37 -25.16
CA GLY A 390 -4.79 -23.37 -25.91
C GLY A 390 -6.04 -23.64 -25.07
N THR A 391 -5.90 -23.79 -23.75
CA THR A 391 -7.00 -23.99 -22.78
C THR A 391 -7.53 -22.69 -22.18
N PHE A 392 -6.83 -21.58 -22.40
CA PHE A 392 -7.19 -20.25 -21.90
C PHE A 392 -7.76 -19.38 -23.01
N ASP A 393 -8.86 -18.69 -22.72
CA ASP A 393 -9.37 -17.63 -23.58
C ASP A 393 -8.52 -16.38 -23.38
N MET A 394 -7.52 -16.21 -24.26
CA MET A 394 -6.55 -15.11 -24.18
C MET A 394 -7.17 -13.73 -24.31
N SER A 395 -8.38 -13.59 -24.87
CA SER A 395 -9.11 -12.31 -24.86
C SER A 395 -9.62 -11.94 -23.47
N ARG A 396 -9.77 -12.93 -22.58
CA ARG A 396 -10.31 -12.81 -21.22
C ARG A 396 -9.32 -13.30 -20.17
N VAL A 397 -8.05 -12.89 -20.31
CA VAL A 397 -7.00 -13.06 -19.30
C VAL A 397 -6.83 -11.76 -18.52
N MET A 398 -6.93 -11.85 -17.19
CA MET A 398 -6.67 -10.73 -16.28
C MET A 398 -5.49 -11.02 -15.35
N ALA A 399 -4.90 -9.97 -14.79
CA ALA A 399 -3.91 -10.09 -13.72
C ALA A 399 -4.45 -9.50 -12.40
N TRP A 400 -4.18 -10.13 -11.26
CA TRP A 400 -4.43 -9.54 -9.95
C TRP A 400 -3.16 -9.64 -9.10
N GLY A 401 -2.56 -8.50 -8.80
CA GLY A 401 -1.41 -8.40 -7.91
C GLY A 401 -1.78 -8.06 -6.48
N LEU A 402 -1.28 -8.86 -5.55
CA LEU A 402 -1.50 -8.69 -4.11
C LEU A 402 -0.27 -8.07 -3.45
N SER A 403 -0.43 -6.94 -2.75
CA SER A 403 0.66 -6.28 -2.02
C SER A 403 1.85 -5.97 -2.96
N ALA A 404 3.04 -6.50 -2.67
CA ALA A 404 4.20 -6.45 -3.57
C ALA A 404 3.93 -7.01 -4.99
N GLY A 405 2.95 -7.90 -5.15
CA GLY A 405 2.46 -8.34 -6.46
C GLY A 405 1.72 -7.26 -7.22
N GLY A 406 1.13 -6.29 -6.53
CA GLY A 406 0.49 -5.13 -7.14
C GLY A 406 1.48 -4.26 -7.94
N TYR A 407 2.76 -4.17 -7.54
CA TYR A 407 3.82 -3.55 -8.36
C TYR A 407 3.94 -4.24 -9.72
N ASN A 408 3.91 -5.58 -9.72
CA ASN A 408 3.99 -6.38 -10.94
C ASN A 408 2.71 -6.28 -11.78
N ALA A 409 1.54 -6.20 -11.15
CA ALA A 409 0.28 -6.01 -11.86
C ALA A 409 0.24 -4.66 -12.58
N VAL A 410 0.72 -3.57 -11.95
CA VAL A 410 0.88 -2.27 -12.63
C VAL A 410 1.84 -2.40 -13.78
N ARG A 411 3.03 -2.96 -13.55
CA ARG A 411 4.04 -3.11 -14.59
C ARG A 411 3.49 -3.90 -15.80
N ALA A 412 2.91 -5.07 -15.57
CA ALA A 412 2.33 -5.90 -16.61
C ALA A 412 1.16 -5.22 -17.34
N ALA A 413 0.32 -4.44 -16.63
CA ALA A 413 -0.76 -3.68 -17.23
C ALA A 413 -0.28 -2.70 -18.31
N HIS A 414 0.94 -2.16 -18.16
CA HIS A 414 1.56 -1.26 -19.13
C HIS A 414 2.46 -1.99 -20.15
N THR A 415 3.30 -2.92 -19.71
CA THR A 415 4.26 -3.60 -20.61
C THR A 415 3.61 -4.70 -21.47
N HIS A 416 2.46 -5.22 -21.03
CA HIS A 416 1.69 -6.28 -21.71
C HIS A 416 0.23 -5.85 -21.92
N ALA A 417 -0.03 -4.54 -22.07
CA ALA A 417 -1.37 -3.96 -22.19
C ALA A 417 -2.25 -4.64 -23.25
N GLY A 418 -1.66 -5.06 -24.38
CA GLY A 418 -2.39 -5.74 -25.46
C GLY A 418 -2.65 -7.23 -25.24
N ARG A 419 -2.16 -7.82 -24.14
CA ARG A 419 -2.32 -9.25 -23.81
C ARG A 419 -3.15 -9.51 -22.56
N LEU A 420 -3.66 -8.46 -21.92
CA LEU A 420 -4.45 -8.52 -20.70
C LEU A 420 -5.75 -7.74 -20.88
N ALA A 421 -6.89 -8.37 -20.61
CA ALA A 421 -8.20 -7.71 -20.59
C ALA A 421 -8.27 -6.63 -19.50
N GLY A 422 -7.61 -6.88 -18.37
CA GLY A 422 -7.44 -5.92 -17.30
C GLY A 422 -6.54 -6.42 -16.18
N ALA A 423 -6.18 -5.50 -15.29
CA ALA A 423 -5.33 -5.78 -14.14
C ALA A 423 -5.90 -5.14 -12.86
N VAL A 424 -5.74 -5.83 -11.73
CA VAL A 424 -6.02 -5.31 -10.40
C VAL A 424 -4.71 -5.11 -9.66
N ARG A 425 -4.44 -3.85 -9.31
CA ARG A 425 -3.37 -3.48 -8.38
C ARG A 425 -4.00 -3.31 -7.00
N GLN A 426 -3.67 -4.20 -6.06
CA GLN A 426 -4.13 -4.09 -4.68
C GLN A 426 -2.94 -3.88 -3.74
N GLY A 427 -2.89 -2.74 -3.05
CA GLY A 427 -1.85 -2.41 -2.08
C GLY A 427 -0.43 -2.37 -2.68
N ALA A 428 -0.19 -1.61 -3.75
CA ALA A 428 1.13 -1.55 -4.39
C ALA A 428 1.93 -0.29 -4.04
N GLY A 429 3.24 -0.47 -3.89
CA GLY A 429 4.24 0.58 -4.02
C GLY A 429 4.82 0.61 -5.44
N THR A 430 4.96 1.79 -6.04
CA THR A 430 5.38 1.98 -7.45
C THR A 430 6.38 3.10 -7.67
N HIS A 431 6.41 4.13 -6.80
CA HIS A 431 7.35 5.25 -6.91
C HIS A 431 7.76 5.80 -5.54
N HIS A 432 6.84 6.44 -4.82
CA HIS A 432 7.05 7.01 -3.51
C HIS A 432 7.44 5.96 -2.47
N PHE A 433 6.88 4.75 -2.59
CA PHE A 433 7.27 3.59 -1.78
C PHE A 433 8.79 3.36 -1.75
N PHE A 434 9.46 3.57 -2.88
CA PHE A 434 10.89 3.33 -3.02
C PHE A 434 11.76 4.50 -2.57
N SER A 435 11.16 5.64 -2.19
CA SER A 435 11.90 6.78 -1.70
C SER A 435 12.52 6.48 -0.33
N ARG A 436 13.71 7.03 -0.07
CA ARG A 436 14.35 6.98 1.24
C ARG A 436 13.39 7.44 2.36
N ALA A 437 12.70 8.56 2.11
CA ALA A 437 11.77 9.15 3.06
C ALA A 437 10.67 8.16 3.51
N TRP A 438 10.11 7.39 2.57
CA TRP A 438 9.13 6.36 2.92
C TRP A 438 9.77 5.15 3.60
N LEU A 439 10.82 4.58 3.00
CA LEU A 439 11.45 3.33 3.46
C LEU A 439 11.99 3.44 4.90
N GLU A 440 12.58 4.58 5.27
CA GLU A 440 13.08 4.82 6.63
C GLU A 440 11.96 4.76 7.68
N ARG A 441 10.75 5.23 7.34
CA ARG A 441 9.60 5.25 8.25
C ARG A 441 8.81 3.96 8.23
N ALA A 442 8.60 3.39 7.05
CA ALA A 442 7.91 2.11 6.87
C ALA A 442 8.53 0.95 7.67
N ALA A 443 9.82 1.04 8.00
CA ALA A 443 10.51 0.12 8.91
C ALA A 443 9.83 -0.01 10.29
N GLY A 444 9.18 1.07 10.76
CA GLY A 444 8.46 1.14 12.02
C GLY A 444 6.95 0.95 11.91
N HIS A 445 6.40 0.65 10.72
CA HIS A 445 4.96 0.67 10.49
C HIS A 445 4.30 -0.71 10.61
N GLU A 446 3.38 -1.02 9.68
CA GLU A 446 2.38 -2.06 9.79
C GLU A 446 2.93 -3.49 9.65
N TYR A 447 4.16 -3.69 9.18
CA TYR A 447 4.68 -5.04 8.92
C TYR A 447 4.94 -5.76 10.26
N PRO A 448 4.70 -7.08 10.40
CA PRO A 448 4.77 -7.76 11.71
C PRO A 448 6.13 -7.65 12.40
N TRP A 449 7.19 -7.53 11.61
CA TRP A 449 8.51 -7.01 12.00
C TRP A 449 8.89 -5.88 11.06
N THR A 450 10.09 -5.32 11.16
CA THR A 450 10.57 -4.42 10.11
C THR A 450 10.55 -5.10 8.73
N ALA A 451 10.00 -4.39 7.73
CA ALA A 451 9.96 -4.88 6.35
C ALA A 451 11.31 -4.74 5.64
N LEU A 452 12.24 -3.92 6.15
CA LEU A 452 13.47 -3.58 5.44
C LEU A 452 14.33 -4.78 5.04
N PRO A 453 14.61 -5.79 5.91
CA PRO A 453 15.40 -6.94 5.49
C PRO A 453 14.70 -7.77 4.40
N ALA A 454 13.38 -7.96 4.50
CA ALA A 454 12.59 -8.64 3.46
C ALA A 454 12.61 -7.85 2.14
N LEU A 455 12.48 -6.52 2.17
CA LEU A 455 12.53 -5.67 0.98
C LEU A 455 13.92 -5.66 0.34
N ARG A 456 14.99 -5.57 1.16
CA ARG A 456 16.38 -5.69 0.70
C ARG A 456 16.57 -6.98 -0.07
N ASP A 457 16.18 -8.11 0.53
CA ASP A 457 16.34 -9.43 -0.08
C ASP A 457 15.43 -9.61 -1.29
N LYS A 458 14.21 -9.06 -1.27
CA LYS A 458 13.28 -9.10 -2.39
C LYS A 458 13.82 -8.40 -3.63
N PHE A 459 14.49 -7.26 -3.47
CA PHE A 459 15.02 -6.48 -4.60
C PHE A 459 16.52 -6.74 -4.85
N GLY A 460 17.11 -7.69 -4.12
CA GLY A 460 18.48 -8.15 -4.36
C GLY A 460 19.57 -7.16 -3.96
N TYR A 461 19.30 -6.26 -3.02
CA TYR A 461 20.30 -5.32 -2.50
C TYR A 461 21.26 -6.01 -1.53
N ALA A 462 22.53 -5.60 -1.54
CA ALA A 462 23.52 -6.18 -0.62
C ALA A 462 23.33 -5.64 0.81
N THR A 463 22.92 -4.38 0.95
CA THR A 463 22.77 -3.70 2.23
C THR A 463 21.46 -2.91 2.30
N ALA A 464 21.00 -2.59 3.52
CA ALA A 464 19.85 -1.72 3.71
C ALA A 464 20.13 -0.29 3.21
N ASP A 465 21.34 0.22 3.39
CA ASP A 465 21.72 1.56 2.91
C ASP A 465 21.65 1.64 1.38
N GLU A 466 22.13 0.61 0.67
CA GLU A 466 22.01 0.55 -0.79
C GLU A 466 20.54 0.55 -1.23
N LEU A 467 19.67 -0.21 -0.55
CA LEU A 467 18.21 -0.16 -0.79
C LEU A 467 17.67 1.27 -0.61
N LEU A 468 17.97 1.93 0.52
CA LEU A 468 17.48 3.28 0.82
C LEU A 468 17.94 4.31 -0.21
N ASP A 469 19.17 4.18 -0.72
CA ASP A 469 19.78 5.14 -1.65
C ASP A 469 19.37 4.92 -3.11
N ARG A 470 19.10 3.66 -3.50
CA ARG A 470 19.01 3.27 -4.91
C ARG A 470 17.63 2.81 -5.35
N ALA A 471 16.78 2.33 -4.42
CA ALA A 471 15.50 1.71 -4.77
C ALA A 471 14.62 2.56 -5.68
N GLN A 472 14.52 3.86 -5.41
CA GLN A 472 13.67 4.74 -6.23
C GLN A 472 14.20 4.90 -7.65
N ALA A 473 15.53 5.06 -7.80
CA ALA A 473 16.16 5.19 -9.11
C ALA A 473 16.04 3.90 -9.93
N ASP A 474 16.17 2.75 -9.27
CA ASP A 474 16.27 1.47 -9.96
C ASP A 474 14.89 0.84 -10.25
N PHE A 475 13.91 0.98 -9.34
CA PHE A 475 12.62 0.26 -9.41
C PHE A 475 11.40 1.16 -9.55
N SER A 476 11.54 2.49 -9.56
CA SER A 476 10.36 3.33 -9.79
C SER A 476 9.78 3.13 -11.20
N LEU A 477 8.47 2.86 -11.27
CA LEU A 477 7.76 2.75 -12.55
C LEU A 477 7.58 4.11 -13.25
N VAL A 478 7.62 5.21 -12.50
CA VAL A 478 7.67 6.59 -13.04
C VAL A 478 9.04 6.86 -13.64
N ALA A 479 10.12 6.66 -12.87
CA ALA A 479 11.48 6.92 -13.36
C ALA A 479 11.84 6.05 -14.58
N ALA A 480 11.31 4.83 -14.64
CA ALA A 480 11.47 3.93 -15.77
C ALA A 480 10.61 4.31 -17.01
N GLY A 481 9.76 5.35 -16.93
CA GLY A 481 8.85 5.76 -18.01
C GLY A 481 7.81 4.70 -18.37
N ILE A 482 7.52 3.77 -17.46
CA ILE A 482 6.54 2.69 -17.70
C ILE A 482 5.12 3.22 -17.56
N LEU A 483 4.88 4.08 -16.55
CA LEU A 483 3.53 4.60 -16.29
C LEU A 483 3.01 5.53 -17.40
N ASP A 484 3.89 6.16 -18.16
CA ASP A 484 3.51 7.04 -19.29
C ASP A 484 3.03 6.26 -20.53
N ARG A 485 3.28 4.94 -20.57
CA ARG A 485 2.78 4.07 -21.64
C ARG A 485 1.27 3.84 -21.48
N PRO A 486 0.53 3.54 -22.55
CA PRO A 486 -0.84 3.04 -22.42
C PRO A 486 -0.88 1.78 -21.54
N SER A 487 -1.93 1.63 -20.74
CA SER A 487 -2.22 0.41 -19.99
C SER A 487 -3.49 -0.28 -20.51
N CYS A 488 -3.64 -1.57 -20.21
CA CYS A 488 -4.97 -2.19 -20.19
C CYS A 488 -5.85 -1.54 -19.08
N ARG A 489 -7.11 -1.96 -18.96
CA ARG A 489 -7.97 -1.51 -17.86
C ARG A 489 -7.32 -1.86 -16.53
N LEU A 490 -7.14 -0.87 -15.65
CA LEU A 490 -6.40 -1.05 -14.40
C LEU A 490 -7.23 -0.51 -13.23
N LEU A 491 -7.57 -1.41 -12.30
CA LEU A 491 -8.23 -1.07 -11.03
C LEU A 491 -7.19 -0.90 -9.92
N LEU A 492 -7.24 0.25 -9.26
CA LEU A 492 -6.40 0.62 -8.13
C LEU A 492 -7.18 0.44 -6.82
N VAL A 493 -6.70 -0.44 -5.93
CA VAL A 493 -7.36 -0.72 -4.66
C VAL A 493 -6.37 -0.57 -3.51
N ASN A 494 -6.72 0.24 -2.51
CA ASN A 494 -5.94 0.31 -1.27
C ASN A 494 -6.72 0.91 -0.09
N GLY A 495 -6.21 0.75 1.12
CA GLY A 495 -6.59 1.58 2.27
C GLY A 495 -5.82 2.90 2.26
N THR A 496 -6.45 3.99 2.72
CA THR A 496 -5.78 5.31 2.75
C THR A 496 -4.80 5.45 3.91
N HIS A 497 -4.85 4.57 4.90
CA HIS A 497 -3.90 4.49 6.01
C HIS A 497 -2.98 3.27 5.89
N ASP A 498 -2.69 2.83 4.67
CA ASP A 498 -1.72 1.77 4.42
C ASP A 498 -0.33 2.21 4.92
N GLY A 499 0.16 1.52 5.96
CA GLY A 499 1.45 1.80 6.56
C GLY A 499 2.62 1.13 5.83
N LEU A 500 2.34 0.25 4.86
CA LEU A 500 3.35 -0.47 4.08
C LEU A 500 3.62 0.20 2.75
N MET A 501 2.55 0.56 2.04
CA MET A 501 2.59 1.12 0.70
C MET A 501 1.84 2.45 0.70
N PRO A 502 2.49 3.57 0.31
CA PRO A 502 1.86 4.88 0.35
C PRO A 502 0.62 4.90 -0.55
N ILE A 503 -0.48 5.45 -0.07
CA ILE A 503 -1.69 5.65 -0.88
C ILE A 503 -1.41 6.61 -2.06
N GLU A 504 -0.43 7.49 -1.90
CA GLU A 504 0.11 8.40 -2.91
C GLU A 504 0.58 7.65 -4.14
N ASP A 505 1.16 6.45 -3.99
CA ASP A 505 1.49 5.62 -5.15
C ASP A 505 0.24 5.14 -5.90
N SER A 506 -0.94 5.12 -5.28
CA SER A 506 -2.20 4.82 -5.99
C SER A 506 -2.74 6.06 -6.68
N LEU A 507 -2.61 7.23 -6.05
CA LEU A 507 -3.11 8.50 -6.59
C LEU A 507 -2.26 8.96 -7.78
N LEU A 508 -0.94 8.87 -7.65
CA LEU A 508 0.03 9.21 -8.69
C LEU A 508 -0.27 8.51 -10.02
N LEU A 509 -0.74 7.26 -9.98
CA LEU A 509 -1.03 6.50 -11.19
C LEU A 509 -2.12 7.13 -12.08
N PHE A 510 -3.00 7.97 -11.54
CA PHE A 510 -4.00 8.71 -12.34
C PHE A 510 -3.41 9.85 -13.18
N GLU A 511 -2.20 10.29 -12.87
CA GLU A 511 -1.52 11.38 -13.58
C GLU A 511 -0.77 10.88 -14.83
N HIS A 512 -0.65 9.56 -15.00
CA HIS A 512 0.18 8.94 -16.03
C HIS A 512 -0.60 8.00 -16.94
N GLY A 513 -0.24 7.94 -18.23
CA GLY A 513 -0.72 6.94 -19.20
C GLY A 513 -2.23 6.95 -19.44
N SER A 514 -2.81 5.77 -19.70
CA SER A 514 -4.26 5.61 -19.90
C SER A 514 -5.06 5.94 -18.64
N PRO A 515 -6.32 6.41 -18.76
CA PRO A 515 -7.24 6.52 -17.62
C PRO A 515 -7.36 5.20 -16.84
N LYS A 516 -7.52 5.31 -15.53
CA LYS A 516 -7.59 4.19 -14.58
C LYS A 516 -8.85 4.28 -13.75
N GLU A 517 -9.15 3.20 -13.03
CA GLU A 517 -10.29 3.11 -12.12
C GLU A 517 -9.76 2.90 -10.70
N GLY A 518 -10.43 3.44 -9.67
CA GLY A 518 -9.94 3.36 -8.30
C GLY A 518 -11.03 3.14 -7.27
N ARG A 519 -10.70 2.34 -6.25
CA ARG A 519 -11.50 2.17 -5.04
C ARG A 519 -10.60 2.22 -3.82
N PHE A 520 -10.66 3.34 -3.10
CA PHE A 520 -9.88 3.55 -1.88
C PHE A 520 -10.77 3.51 -0.64
N PHE A 521 -10.27 2.87 0.40
CA PHE A 521 -10.99 2.70 1.66
C PHE A 521 -10.42 3.63 2.72
N THR A 522 -11.12 4.74 2.95
CA THR A 522 -10.70 5.75 3.91
C THR A 522 -10.57 5.14 5.29
N GLY A 523 -9.45 5.39 5.95
CA GLY A 523 -9.22 4.92 7.32
C GLY A 523 -8.59 3.53 7.43
N LEU A 524 -8.72 2.70 6.39
CA LEU A 524 -8.25 1.32 6.41
C LEU A 524 -6.76 1.21 6.09
N ALA A 525 -6.16 0.14 6.60
CA ALA A 525 -4.75 -0.17 6.48
C ALA A 525 -4.44 -0.89 5.15
N HIS A 526 -3.28 -1.54 5.05
CA HIS A 526 -2.81 -2.21 3.85
C HIS A 526 -3.88 -3.09 3.17
N MET A 527 -3.94 -3.04 1.84
CA MET A 527 -4.89 -3.77 0.96
C MET A 527 -6.36 -3.31 1.05
N GLY A 528 -6.72 -2.43 1.98
CA GLY A 528 -8.12 -2.01 2.18
C GLY A 528 -9.03 -3.12 2.68
N TYR A 529 -8.48 -4.11 3.37
CA TYR A 529 -9.24 -5.23 3.93
C TYR A 529 -10.01 -4.84 5.21
N PRO A 530 -11.14 -5.53 5.50
CA PRO A 530 -11.77 -6.61 4.73
C PRO A 530 -12.64 -6.23 3.50
N PRO A 531 -13.17 -5.01 3.31
CA PRO A 531 -14.21 -4.77 2.29
C PRO A 531 -13.71 -4.78 0.83
N ALA A 532 -12.39 -4.72 0.59
CA ALA A 532 -11.81 -4.60 -0.74
C ALA A 532 -12.34 -5.62 -1.77
N ASN A 533 -12.45 -6.90 -1.39
CA ASN A 533 -12.87 -7.95 -2.33
C ASN A 533 -14.30 -7.73 -2.87
N ALA A 534 -15.19 -7.10 -2.10
CA ALA A 534 -16.54 -6.79 -2.54
C ALA A 534 -16.58 -5.73 -3.66
N SER A 535 -15.47 -5.02 -3.89
CA SER A 535 -15.30 -4.10 -5.02
C SER A 535 -14.51 -4.72 -6.17
N VAL A 536 -13.54 -5.60 -5.87
CA VAL A 536 -12.65 -6.18 -6.88
C VAL A 536 -13.39 -7.18 -7.77
N TYR A 537 -14.10 -8.16 -7.20
CA TYR A 537 -14.75 -9.20 -8.00
C TYR A 537 -15.80 -8.66 -8.99
N PRO A 538 -16.73 -7.76 -8.59
CA PRO A 538 -17.69 -7.20 -9.55
C PRO A 538 -17.02 -6.43 -10.69
N TRP A 539 -15.91 -5.74 -10.43
CA TRP A 539 -15.15 -5.06 -11.47
C TRP A 539 -14.51 -6.06 -12.45
N MET A 540 -13.91 -7.14 -11.93
CA MET A 540 -13.36 -8.21 -12.77
C MET A 540 -14.45 -8.87 -13.64
N GLU A 541 -15.63 -9.12 -13.08
CA GLU A 541 -16.78 -9.64 -13.83
C GLU A 541 -17.19 -8.71 -14.98
N GLN A 542 -17.20 -7.40 -14.75
CA GLN A 542 -17.48 -6.41 -15.81
C GLN A 542 -16.42 -6.43 -16.90
N VAL A 543 -15.13 -6.48 -16.54
CA VAL A 543 -14.03 -6.57 -17.53
C VAL A 543 -14.18 -7.83 -18.37
N MET A 544 -14.31 -8.99 -17.72
CA MET A 544 -14.44 -10.29 -18.37
C MET A 544 -15.69 -10.41 -19.27
N ALA A 545 -16.78 -9.71 -18.94
CA ALA A 545 -17.99 -9.69 -19.75
C ALA A 545 -17.89 -8.75 -20.98
N SER A 546 -16.99 -7.77 -20.93
CA SER A 546 -16.82 -6.74 -21.98
C SER A 546 -15.68 -7.01 -22.96
N ALA A 547 -14.83 -7.99 -22.65
CA ALA A 547 -13.59 -8.28 -23.36
C ALA A 547 -13.77 -9.21 -24.56
#